data_AF-A0A7K4C7E8-F1
#
_entry.id   AF-A0A7K4C7E8-F1
#
_cell.length_a   1.000
_cell.length_b   1.000
_cell.length_c   1.000
_cell.angle_alpha   90.00
_cell.angle_beta   90.00
_cell.angle_gamma   90.00
#
_symmetry.space_group_name_H-M   'P 1'
#
loop_
_entity.id
_entity.type
_entity.pdbx_description
1 polymer ?
#
loop_
_entity_poly.entity_id
_entity_poly.type
_entity_poly.pdbx_seq_one_letter_code
_entity_poly.pdbx_strand_id
1 'polypeptide(L)'
;MNNVHPFYIGNGYYKKSEELNVGDTIYINLNGKLTSEKILSKERVDLPSPITVYNLELNKDGPRNYFANGYLVHNGNTYLDFITGRMVSKF
;
A
#
# COMPACT_ATOMS: atom_id res chain seq x y z
N MET A 1 7.64 14.18 -7.12
CA MET A 1 7.67 13.81 -5.68
C MET A 1 7.37 12.32 -5.59
N ASN A 2 8.30 11.54 -5.04
CA ASN A 2 8.17 10.09 -4.91
C ASN A 2 7.07 9.78 -3.90
N ASN A 3 5.88 9.53 -4.41
CA ASN A 3 4.71 9.21 -3.63
C ASN A 3 4.70 7.71 -3.40
N VAL A 4 5.40 7.27 -2.34
CA VAL A 4 5.63 5.85 -2.12
C VAL A 4 4.39 5.22 -1.50
N HIS A 5 3.70 4.40 -2.28
CA HIS A 5 2.45 3.78 -1.87
C HIS A 5 2.69 2.75 -0.75
N PRO A 6 2.02 2.88 0.42
CA PRO A 6 2.17 1.92 1.49
C PRO A 6 1.28 0.70 1.29
N PHE A 7 1.76 -0.47 1.70
CA PHE A 7 1.02 -1.71 1.75
C PHE A 7 0.80 -2.13 3.20
N TYR A 8 -0.39 -2.63 3.50
CA TYR A 8 -0.69 -3.20 4.80
C TYR A 8 0.06 -4.52 4.97
N ILE A 9 0.83 -4.64 6.06
CA ILE A 9 1.64 -5.83 6.37
C ILE A 9 1.13 -6.59 7.61
N GLY A 10 -0.02 -6.20 8.17
CA GLY A 10 -0.65 -6.84 9.33
C GLY A 10 -0.50 -6.05 10.63
N ASN A 11 -1.33 -6.38 11.63
CA ASN A 11 -1.28 -5.82 12.98
C ASN A 11 -1.31 -4.27 13.06
N GLY A 12 -1.95 -3.62 12.08
CA GLY A 12 -2.03 -2.16 12.01
C GLY A 12 -0.79 -1.49 11.39
N TYR A 13 0.19 -2.27 10.94
CA TYR A 13 1.43 -1.77 10.34
C TYR A 13 1.36 -1.73 8.82
N TYR A 14 2.12 -0.80 8.28
CA TYR A 14 2.27 -0.58 6.85
C TYR A 14 3.74 -0.45 6.51
N LYS A 15 4.07 -0.82 5.28
CA LYS A 15 5.41 -0.65 4.74
C LYS A 15 5.33 0.01 3.38
N LYS A 16 6.24 0.94 3.08
CA LYS A 16 6.30 1.57 1.77
C LYS A 16 6.63 0.54 0.69
N SER A 17 6.12 0.74 -0.53
CA SER A 17 6.43 -0.14 -1.65
C SER A 17 7.93 -0.32 -1.90
N GLU A 18 8.74 0.72 -1.70
CA GLU A 18 10.20 0.67 -1.83
C GLU A 18 10.89 -0.15 -0.73
N GLU A 19 10.30 -0.21 0.46
CA GLU A 19 10.83 -0.92 1.64
C GLU A 19 10.37 -2.40 1.68
N LEU A 20 9.34 -2.77 0.91
CA LEU A 20 8.90 -4.15 0.76
C LEU A 20 10.00 -5.03 0.15
N ASN A 21 10.17 -6.23 0.68
CA ASN A 21 11.10 -7.23 0.20
C ASN A 21 10.40 -8.55 -0.12
N VAL A 22 11.02 -9.38 -0.95
CA VAL A 22 10.61 -10.77 -1.14
C VAL A 22 10.53 -11.45 0.23
N GLY A 23 9.43 -12.18 0.47
CA GLY A 23 9.13 -12.80 1.76
C GLY A 23 8.39 -11.89 2.76
N ASP A 24 8.20 -10.61 2.48
CA ASP A 24 7.24 -9.80 3.25
C ASP A 24 5.82 -10.28 3.02
N THR A 25 4.98 -10.11 4.04
CA THR A 25 3.55 -10.42 3.98
C THR A 25 2.78 -9.22 3.45
N ILE A 26 1.88 -9.45 2.49
CA ILE A 26 0.87 -8.50 2.02
C ILE A 26 -0.52 -9.13 2.14
N TYR A 27 -1.56 -8.29 2.08
CA TYR A 27 -2.94 -8.75 2.22
C TYR A 27 -3.73 -8.60 0.93
N ILE A 28 -4.55 -9.61 0.63
CA ILE A 28 -5.34 -9.74 -0.59
C ILE A 28 -6.79 -10.09 -0.26
N ASN A 29 -7.66 -9.87 -1.23
CA ASN A 29 -9.01 -10.43 -1.26
C ASN A 29 -9.00 -11.73 -2.08
N LEU A 30 -9.09 -12.86 -1.39
CA LEU A 30 -9.27 -14.16 -2.01
C LEU A 30 -10.71 -14.61 -1.80
N ASN A 31 -11.53 -14.59 -2.85
CA ASN A 31 -12.93 -15.03 -2.84
C ASN A 31 -13.80 -14.35 -1.75
N GLY A 32 -13.65 -13.03 -1.60
CA GLY A 32 -14.39 -12.23 -0.63
C GLY A 32 -13.79 -12.24 0.78
N LYS A 33 -12.65 -12.90 0.99
CA LYS A 33 -11.98 -13.01 2.30
C LYS A 33 -10.63 -12.31 2.30
N LEU A 34 -10.39 -11.53 3.34
CA LEU A 34 -9.08 -10.96 3.62
C LEU A 34 -8.10 -12.09 3.97
N THR A 35 -7.10 -12.30 3.13
CA THR A 35 -6.08 -13.34 3.26
C THR A 35 -4.71 -12.69 3.14
N SER A 36 -3.67 -13.34 3.65
CA SER A 36 -2.29 -12.87 3.50
C SER A 36 -1.48 -13.76 2.57
N GLU A 37 -0.57 -13.14 1.82
CA GLU A 37 0.36 -13.81 0.92
C GLU A 37 1.76 -13.25 1.07
N LYS A 38 2.74 -13.99 0.56
CA LYS A 38 4.15 -13.59 0.53
C LYS A 38 4.50 -12.96 -0.81
N ILE A 39 5.25 -11.86 -0.77
CA ILE A 39 5.85 -11.30 -1.98
C ILE A 39 6.85 -12.31 -2.53
N LEU A 40 6.63 -12.76 -3.76
CA LEU A 40 7.50 -13.73 -4.43
C LEU A 40 8.58 -13.06 -5.27
N SER A 41 8.27 -11.89 -5.83
CA SER A 41 9.20 -11.09 -6.62
C SER A 41 8.90 -9.60 -6.46
N LYS A 42 9.89 -8.77 -6.74
CA LYS A 42 9.76 -7.32 -6.82
C LYS A 42 10.74 -6.83 -7.87
N GLU A 43 10.24 -6.01 -8.78
CA GLU A 43 11.05 -5.38 -9.82
C GLU A 43 10.76 -3.89 -9.88
N ARG A 44 11.79 -3.13 -10.25
CA ARG A 44 11.64 -1.72 -10.60
C ARG A 44 11.33 -1.65 -12.09
N VAL A 45 10.19 -1.06 -12.43
CA VAL A 45 9.81 -0.79 -13.82
C VAL A 45 10.09 0.69 -14.11
N ASP A 46 11.09 0.95 -14.96
CA ASP A 46 11.38 2.30 -15.43
C ASP A 46 10.57 2.57 -16.71
N LEU A 47 9.86 3.71 -16.73
CA LEU A 47 9.00 4.11 -17.84
C LEU A 47 9.70 5.13 -18.73
N PRO A 48 9.53 5.07 -20.06
CA PRO A 48 10.17 6.00 -20.99
C PRO A 48 9.62 7.43 -20.87
N SER A 49 8.43 7.58 -20.30
CA SER A 49 7.77 8.87 -20.04
C SER A 49 6.86 8.77 -18.81
N PRO A 50 6.56 9.90 -18.14
CA PRO A 50 5.55 9.91 -17.08
C PRO A 50 4.20 9.39 -17.57
N ILE A 51 3.52 8.61 -16.73
CA ILE A 51 2.16 8.13 -16.96
C ILE A 51 1.21 8.71 -15.92
N THR A 52 -0.07 8.81 -16.26
CA THR A 52 -1.11 9.14 -15.27
C THR A 52 -1.34 7.94 -14.36
N VAL A 53 -1.31 8.20 -13.04
CA VAL A 53 -1.67 7.22 -12.00
C VAL A 53 -2.91 7.70 -11.25
N TYR A 54 -3.67 6.77 -10.71
CA TYR A 54 -4.94 7.06 -10.03
C TYR A 54 -4.91 6.56 -8.60
N ASN A 55 -5.67 7.21 -7.74
CA ASN A 55 -5.96 6.76 -6.38
C ASN A 55 -7.41 7.13 -6.04
N LEU A 56 -8.03 6.35 -5.15
CA LEU A 56 -9.35 6.66 -4.61
C LEU A 56 -9.22 7.45 -3.31
N GLU A 57 -10.00 8.52 -3.18
CA GLU A 57 -10.23 9.16 -1.89
C GLU A 57 -11.42 8.48 -1.21
N LEU A 58 -11.21 8.03 0.03
CA LEU A 58 -12.20 7.33 0.83
C LEU A 58 -12.61 8.22 2.00
N ASN A 59 -13.81 7.96 2.53
CA ASN A 59 -14.35 8.65 3.69
C ASN A 59 -13.33 8.68 4.84
N LYS A 60 -13.19 9.85 5.48
CA LYS A 60 -12.22 10.08 6.53
C LYS A 60 -12.41 9.27 7.80
N ASP A 61 -13.65 8.93 8.08
CA ASP A 61 -14.05 8.22 9.30
C ASP A 61 -14.12 6.70 9.08
N GLY A 62 -13.76 6.22 7.88
CA GLY A 62 -13.77 4.82 7.49
C GLY A 62 -12.37 4.21 7.27
N PRO A 63 -12.31 2.92 6.88
CA PRO A 63 -11.06 2.29 6.49
C PRO A 63 -10.38 3.04 5.36
N ARG A 64 -9.06 3.25 5.50
CA ARG A 64 -8.22 3.98 4.54
C ARG A 64 -7.63 3.06 3.47
N ASN A 65 -8.32 1.96 3.16
CA ASN A 65 -7.86 0.96 2.21
C ASN A 65 -8.98 0.54 1.26
N TYR A 66 -8.59 0.11 0.07
CA TYR A 66 -9.48 -0.50 -0.91
C TYR A 66 -8.77 -1.64 -1.60
N PHE A 67 -9.52 -2.52 -2.27
CA PHE A 67 -8.94 -3.58 -3.09
C PHE A 67 -8.77 -3.10 -4.52
N ALA A 68 -7.54 -3.18 -5.05
CA ALA A 68 -7.21 -2.94 -6.44
C ALA A 68 -6.55 -4.19 -7.01
N ASN A 69 -7.14 -4.76 -8.08
CA ASN A 69 -6.71 -6.03 -8.66
C ASN A 69 -6.56 -7.17 -7.62
N GLY A 70 -7.43 -7.19 -6.61
CA GLY A 70 -7.38 -8.17 -5.52
C GLY A 70 -6.41 -7.85 -4.38
N TYR A 71 -5.55 -6.83 -4.49
CA TYR A 71 -4.59 -6.45 -3.44
C TYR A 71 -5.12 -5.33 -2.55
N LEU A 72 -4.90 -5.43 -1.24
CA LEU A 72 -5.27 -4.39 -0.30
C LEU A 72 -4.27 -3.22 -0.37
N VAL A 73 -4.74 -2.11 -0.94
CA VAL A 73 -3.95 -0.89 -1.16
C VAL A 73 -4.43 0.22 -0.24
N HIS A 74 -3.57 1.18 0.08
CA HIS A 74 -3.93 2.34 0.91
C HIS A 74 -4.46 3.50 0.07
N ASN A 75 -5.38 4.27 0.62
CA ASN A 75 -5.92 5.46 0.01
C ASN A 75 -4.99 6.67 0.26
N GLY A 76 -4.26 7.10 -0.76
CA GLY A 76 -3.64 8.41 -0.80
C GLY A 76 -2.36 8.63 0.02
N ASN A 77 -1.75 9.80 -0.26
CA ASN A 77 -0.43 10.27 0.15
C ASN A 77 -0.29 10.23 1.68
N THR A 78 0.34 9.18 2.14
CA THR A 78 0.61 8.96 3.56
C THR A 78 2.12 8.91 3.73
N TYR A 79 2.62 9.56 4.77
CA TYR A 79 4.00 9.42 5.21
C TYR A 79 4.04 8.56 6.46
N LEU A 80 5.08 7.75 6.56
CA LEU A 80 5.38 6.99 7.76
C LEU A 80 5.89 7.96 8.82
N ASP A 81 5.22 8.00 9.97
CA ASP A 81 5.79 8.60 11.18
C ASP A 81 6.86 7.64 11.71
N PHE A 82 8.13 8.03 11.59
CA PHE A 82 9.28 7.23 11.99
C PHE A 82 9.40 7.03 13.52
N ILE A 83 8.67 7.81 14.32
CA ILE A 83 8.64 7.66 15.78
C ILE A 83 7.68 6.52 16.15
N THR A 84 6.51 6.47 15.50
CA THR A 84 5.44 5.54 15.87
C THR A 84 5.33 4.31 14.97
N GLY A 85 5.98 4.34 13.79
CA GLY A 85 5.83 3.33 12.75
C GLY A 85 4.43 3.30 12.12
N ARG A 86 3.65 4.38 12.26
CA ARG A 86 2.27 4.49 11.75
C ARG A 86 2.20 5.41 10.53
N MET A 87 1.27 5.13 9.62
CA MET A 87 1.01 6.01 8.50
C MET A 87 0.17 7.22 8.95
N VAL A 88 0.60 8.41 8.59
CA VAL A 88 -0.12 9.67 8.81
C VAL A 88 -0.48 10.25 7.44
N SER A 89 -1.76 10.55 7.25
CA SER A 89 -2.27 11.16 6.00
C SER A 89 -2.07 12.67 6.06
N LYS A 90 -1.59 13.28 4.97
CA LYS A 90 -1.64 14.73 4.81
C LYS A 90 -3.03 15.11 4.30
N PHE A 91 -3.70 15.96 5.07
CA PHE A 91 -4.90 16.67 4.65
C PHE A 91 -4.58 17.63 3.49
#